data_AF-A0A3D2MBB4-F1
#
_entry.id   AF-A0A3D2MBB4-F1
#
_cell.length_a   1.000
_cell.length_b   1.000
_cell.length_c   1.000
_cell.angle_alpha   90.00
_cell.angle_beta   90.00
_cell.angle_gamma   90.00
#
_symmetry.space_group_name_H-M   'P 1'
#
loop_
_entity.id
_entity.type
_entity.pdbx_description
1 polymer ?
#
loop_
_entity_poly.entity_id
_entity_poly.type
_entity_poly.pdbx_seq_one_letter_code
_entity_poly.pdbx_strand_id
1 'polypeptide(L)'
;MQIRQALGCKALLLLVALSLAVTGCSRMNLAYRNLHLLIPWSLNDYLDMNRDQQQRFRAQLREHLSWHCRTQLPAYLDTIERLQRQVRQGEVDETTLRAHYQDAQQAIHTIAVEITPTTAQLLRDLDDEQVHELNEALEDDRREREEKYLQPPLEQQIGERAERMRERVEQWMGSTNEAQRQRILQWAHTLGEQNRFWLANRVQWQQTLSNALTERHEAGFEKRVATLLQDRESLWTPDYRAAFARTEQAAIDLVSDLYALSDADQRRHLVAQLEGLRKDLSSLDCLPEPR
;
A
#
# COMPACT_ATOMS: atom_id res chain seq x y z
N MET A 1 -15.18 17.81 -54.07
CA MET A 1 -14.93 18.36 -52.72
C MET A 1 -15.70 17.63 -51.60
N GLN A 2 -16.80 16.90 -51.88
CA GLN A 2 -17.63 16.25 -50.86
C GLN A 2 -17.06 14.94 -50.25
N ILE A 3 -16.18 14.21 -50.96
CA ILE A 3 -15.64 12.91 -50.47
C ILE A 3 -14.61 13.10 -49.33
N ARG A 4 -13.82 14.20 -49.35
CA ARG A 4 -12.86 14.51 -48.27
C ARG A 4 -13.54 14.92 -46.95
N GLN A 5 -14.72 15.55 -47.02
CA GLN A 5 -15.49 15.93 -45.84
C GLN A 5 -16.13 14.71 -45.14
N ALA A 6 -16.57 13.72 -45.90
CA ALA A 6 -17.15 12.48 -45.35
C ALA A 6 -16.10 11.58 -44.66
N LEU A 7 -14.86 11.51 -45.16
CA LEU A 7 -13.77 10.81 -44.48
C LEU A 7 -13.33 11.52 -43.18
N GLY A 8 -13.31 12.86 -43.18
CA GLY A 8 -12.96 13.66 -41.99
C GLY A 8 -13.96 13.48 -40.84
N CYS A 9 -15.27 13.47 -41.14
CA CYS A 9 -16.30 13.19 -40.13
C CYS A 9 -16.24 11.75 -39.59
N LYS A 10 -15.96 10.75 -40.43
CA LYS A 10 -15.83 9.34 -39.98
C LYS A 10 -14.60 9.12 -39.11
N ALA A 11 -13.46 9.74 -39.44
CA ALA A 11 -12.24 9.68 -38.63
C ALA A 11 -12.40 10.43 -37.29
N LEU A 12 -13.09 11.57 -37.29
CA LEU A 12 -13.40 12.33 -36.08
C LEU A 12 -14.36 11.55 -35.16
N LEU A 13 -15.41 10.93 -35.71
CA LEU A 13 -16.34 10.09 -34.96
C LEU A 13 -15.65 8.83 -34.42
N LEU A 14 -14.73 8.22 -35.17
CA LEU A 14 -13.90 7.11 -34.70
C LEU A 14 -12.95 7.54 -33.57
N LEU A 15 -12.32 8.71 -33.67
CA LEU A 15 -11.46 9.27 -32.62
C LEU A 15 -12.24 9.63 -31.35
N VAL A 16 -13.43 10.20 -31.49
CA VAL A 16 -14.34 10.50 -30.37
C VAL A 16 -14.88 9.20 -29.74
N ALA A 17 -15.22 8.19 -30.55
CA ALA A 17 -15.60 6.88 -30.05
C ALA A 17 -14.43 6.16 -29.35
N LEU A 18 -13.20 6.30 -29.86
CA LEU A 18 -12.00 5.75 -29.22
C LEU A 18 -11.68 6.48 -27.91
N SER A 19 -11.82 7.81 -27.85
CA SER A 19 -11.57 8.57 -26.63
C SER A 19 -12.64 8.31 -25.56
N LEU A 20 -13.90 8.11 -25.95
CA LEU A 20 -14.99 7.63 -25.09
C LEU A 20 -14.81 6.15 -24.67
N ALA A 21 -14.12 5.33 -25.46
CA ALA A 21 -13.77 3.97 -25.07
C ALA A 21 -12.62 3.94 -24.04
N VAL A 22 -11.71 4.92 -24.08
CA VAL A 22 -10.61 5.06 -23.10
C VAL A 22 -11.12 5.59 -21.76
N THR A 23 -12.25 6.31 -21.70
CA THR A 23 -12.88 6.66 -20.41
C THR A 23 -13.53 5.47 -19.69
N GLY A 24 -13.62 4.30 -20.34
CA GLY A 24 -14.17 3.06 -19.77
C GLY A 24 -13.18 2.22 -18.96
N CYS A 25 -11.88 2.49 -19.03
CA CYS A 25 -10.89 1.85 -18.16
C CYS A 25 -10.47 2.83 -17.08
N SER A 26 -10.95 2.66 -15.85
CA SER A 26 -10.42 3.43 -14.73
C SER A 26 -8.90 3.24 -14.68
N ARG A 27 -8.13 4.30 -14.37
CA ARG A 27 -6.66 4.21 -14.21
C ARG A 27 -6.28 3.09 -13.25
N MET A 28 -7.13 2.83 -12.26
CA MET A 28 -6.99 1.75 -11.30
C MET A 28 -7.17 0.36 -11.92
N ASN A 29 -8.16 0.14 -12.78
CA ASN A 29 -8.31 -1.13 -13.50
C ASN A 29 -7.10 -1.38 -14.42
N LEU A 30 -6.61 -0.33 -15.11
CA LEU A 30 -5.40 -0.45 -15.92
C LEU A 30 -4.17 -0.82 -15.08
N ALA A 31 -3.95 -0.15 -13.95
CA ALA A 31 -2.83 -0.45 -13.06
C ALA A 31 -2.93 -1.87 -12.49
N TYR A 32 -4.10 -2.24 -11.95
CA TYR A 32 -4.37 -3.54 -11.33
C TYR A 32 -4.13 -4.70 -12.29
N ARG A 33 -4.69 -4.64 -13.51
CA ARG A 33 -4.51 -5.69 -14.53
C ARG A 33 -3.05 -5.84 -14.97
N ASN A 34 -2.25 -4.78 -14.83
CA ASN A 34 -0.83 -4.77 -15.20
C ASN A 34 0.11 -4.89 -14.01
N LEU A 35 -0.36 -5.22 -12.80
CA LEU A 35 0.51 -5.40 -11.64
C LEU A 35 1.58 -6.48 -11.85
N HIS A 36 1.27 -7.51 -12.63
CA HIS A 36 2.26 -8.52 -13.03
C HIS A 36 3.45 -7.96 -13.83
N LEU A 37 3.31 -6.78 -14.46
CA LEU A 37 4.40 -6.06 -15.13
C LEU A 37 5.00 -4.96 -14.24
N LEU A 38 4.16 -4.26 -13.47
CA LEU A 38 4.57 -3.14 -12.62
C LEU A 38 5.39 -3.61 -11.42
N ILE A 39 5.03 -4.74 -10.79
CA ILE A 39 5.76 -5.27 -9.63
C ILE A 39 7.20 -5.63 -10.01
N PRO A 40 7.47 -6.46 -11.04
CA PRO A 40 8.86 -6.72 -11.45
C PRO A 40 9.59 -5.44 -11.86
N TRP A 41 8.92 -4.52 -12.57
CA TRP A 41 9.54 -3.24 -12.94
C TRP A 41 9.97 -2.44 -11.71
N SER A 42 9.16 -2.39 -10.65
CA SER A 42 9.54 -1.72 -9.39
C SER A 42 10.63 -2.45 -8.61
N LEU A 43 10.79 -3.76 -8.81
CA LEU A 43 11.83 -4.54 -8.16
C LEU A 43 13.19 -4.41 -8.84
N ASN A 44 13.25 -3.90 -10.07
CA ASN A 44 14.51 -3.66 -10.78
C ASN A 44 15.39 -2.61 -10.07
N ASP A 45 14.81 -1.77 -9.21
CA ASP A 45 15.59 -0.84 -8.37
C ASP A 45 16.43 -1.59 -7.30
N TYR A 46 16.14 -2.88 -7.08
CA TYR A 46 16.79 -3.71 -6.05
C TYR A 46 17.38 -5.01 -6.57
N LEU A 47 16.86 -5.55 -7.68
CA LEU A 47 17.21 -6.87 -8.17
C LEU A 47 17.13 -6.91 -9.70
N ASP A 48 18.27 -7.10 -10.37
CA ASP A 48 18.30 -7.34 -11.81
C ASP A 48 17.97 -8.81 -12.13
N MET A 49 16.67 -9.11 -12.25
CA MET A 49 16.21 -10.46 -12.60
C MET A 49 16.57 -10.78 -14.05
N ASN A 50 17.17 -11.95 -14.29
CA ASN A 50 17.38 -12.44 -15.64
C ASN A 50 16.05 -12.82 -16.33
N ARG A 51 16.10 -13.07 -17.65
CA ARG A 51 14.90 -13.32 -18.46
C ARG A 51 14.04 -14.48 -17.95
N ASP A 52 14.67 -15.56 -17.49
CA ASP A 52 13.96 -16.74 -17.01
C ASP A 52 13.32 -16.49 -15.64
N GLN A 53 14.03 -15.83 -14.73
CA GLN A 53 13.49 -15.38 -13.44
C GLN A 53 12.28 -14.44 -13.65
N GLN A 54 12.40 -13.44 -14.54
CA GLN A 54 11.29 -12.53 -14.85
C GLN A 54 10.08 -13.26 -15.43
N GLN A 55 10.29 -14.19 -16.36
CA GLN A 55 9.18 -14.94 -16.96
C GLN A 55 8.43 -15.77 -15.92
N ARG A 56 9.16 -16.51 -15.07
CA ARG A 56 8.57 -17.32 -13.99
C ARG A 56 7.83 -16.44 -12.99
N PHE A 57 8.47 -15.39 -12.49
CA PHE A 57 7.88 -14.49 -11.50
C PHE A 57 6.62 -13.80 -12.01
N ARG A 58 6.59 -13.36 -13.28
CA ARG A 58 5.39 -12.80 -13.92
C ARG A 58 4.23 -13.78 -14.00
N ALA A 59 4.51 -15.07 -14.27
CA ALA A 59 3.48 -16.10 -14.30
C ALA A 59 2.88 -16.31 -12.90
N GLN A 60 3.72 -16.44 -11.87
CA GLN A 60 3.28 -16.59 -10.48
C GLN A 60 2.51 -15.36 -9.97
N LEU A 61 2.95 -14.15 -10.33
CA LEU A 61 2.20 -12.93 -10.00
C LEU A 61 0.81 -12.91 -10.62
N ARG A 62 0.62 -13.44 -11.83
CA ARG A 62 -0.72 -13.55 -12.42
C ARG A 62 -1.63 -14.49 -11.62
N GLU A 63 -1.09 -15.58 -11.10
CA GLU A 63 -1.82 -16.52 -10.25
C GLU A 63 -2.24 -15.84 -8.95
N HIS A 64 -1.31 -15.19 -8.25
CA HIS A 64 -1.62 -14.43 -7.02
C HIS A 64 -2.61 -13.28 -7.26
N LEU A 65 -2.53 -12.57 -8.39
CA LEU A 65 -3.49 -11.51 -8.74
C LEU A 65 -4.88 -12.08 -9.05
N SER A 66 -4.96 -13.25 -9.69
CA SER A 66 -6.23 -13.97 -9.91
C SER A 66 -6.84 -14.41 -8.57
N TRP A 67 -6.03 -15.01 -7.69
CA TRP A 67 -6.43 -15.37 -6.33
C TRP A 67 -6.90 -14.16 -5.52
N HIS A 68 -6.13 -13.07 -5.52
CA HIS A 68 -6.44 -11.85 -4.77
C HIS A 68 -7.77 -11.25 -5.26
N CYS A 69 -7.97 -11.23 -6.57
CA CYS A 69 -9.22 -10.74 -7.16
C CYS A 69 -10.43 -11.56 -6.73
N ARG A 70 -10.31 -12.89 -6.66
CA ARG A 70 -11.44 -13.78 -6.36
C ARG A 70 -11.73 -13.95 -4.88
N THR A 71 -10.73 -13.80 -4.03
CA THR A 71 -10.83 -14.12 -2.60
C THR A 71 -10.76 -12.88 -1.73
N GLN A 72 -9.87 -11.93 -2.02
CA GLN A 72 -9.60 -10.79 -1.16
C GLN A 72 -10.45 -9.57 -1.53
N LEU A 73 -10.58 -9.24 -2.83
CA LEU A 73 -11.39 -8.10 -3.26
C LEU A 73 -12.85 -8.15 -2.76
N PRO A 74 -13.58 -9.29 -2.82
CA PRO A 74 -14.94 -9.36 -2.26
C PRO A 74 -14.97 -9.04 -0.76
N ALA A 75 -14.03 -9.56 0.02
CA ALA A 75 -13.95 -9.28 1.46
C ALA A 75 -13.66 -7.79 1.75
N TYR A 76 -12.86 -7.13 0.91
CA TYR A 76 -12.60 -5.70 1.03
C TYR A 76 -13.85 -4.87 0.71
N LEU A 77 -14.61 -5.26 -0.32
CA LEU A 77 -15.87 -4.60 -0.67
C LEU A 77 -16.88 -4.69 0.49
N ASP A 78 -17.00 -5.85 1.13
CA ASP A 78 -17.88 -6.04 2.29
C ASP A 78 -17.44 -5.18 3.49
N THR A 79 -16.13 -5.06 3.71
CA THR A 79 -15.56 -4.24 4.79
C THR A 79 -15.80 -2.75 4.55
N ILE A 80 -15.60 -2.28 3.31
CA ILE A 80 -15.89 -0.91 2.92
C ILE A 80 -17.39 -0.62 3.07
N GLU A 81 -18.27 -1.54 2.65
CA GLU A 81 -19.72 -1.36 2.81
C GLU A 81 -20.13 -1.30 4.28
N ARG A 82 -19.53 -2.13 5.15
CA ARG A 82 -19.73 -2.07 6.60
C ARG A 82 -19.32 -0.70 7.16
N LEU A 83 -18.14 -0.21 6.79
CA LEU A 83 -17.65 1.11 7.21
C LEU A 83 -18.58 2.24 6.72
N GLN A 84 -19.07 2.17 5.49
CA GLN A 84 -20.03 3.14 4.96
C GLN A 84 -21.32 3.21 5.79
N ARG A 85 -21.87 2.06 6.20
CA ARG A 85 -23.07 2.02 7.04
C ARG A 85 -22.82 2.67 8.40
N GLN A 86 -21.69 2.33 9.03
CA GLN A 86 -21.28 2.90 10.32
C GLN A 86 -21.09 4.42 10.25
N VAL A 87 -20.42 4.91 9.20
CA VAL A 87 -20.28 6.36 8.95
C VAL A 87 -21.65 7.04 8.80
N ARG A 88 -22.62 6.41 8.11
CA ARG A 88 -23.98 6.95 7.95
C ARG A 88 -24.78 6.95 9.25
N GLN A 89 -24.52 5.99 10.13
CA GLN A 89 -25.20 5.83 11.42
C GLN A 89 -24.59 6.67 12.54
N GLY A 90 -23.41 7.28 12.31
CA GLY A 90 -22.69 8.01 13.36
C GLY A 90 -21.85 7.11 14.26
N GLU A 91 -21.60 5.87 13.85
CA GLU A 91 -20.97 4.81 14.65
C GLU A 91 -19.48 4.66 14.29
N VAL A 92 -18.72 5.75 14.41
CA VAL A 92 -17.26 5.74 14.16
C VAL A 92 -16.55 6.12 15.44
N ASP A 93 -16.45 5.14 16.35
CA ASP A 93 -15.76 5.24 17.63
C ASP A 93 -14.48 4.38 17.63
N GLU A 94 -13.73 4.44 18.74
CA GLU A 94 -12.48 3.70 18.91
C GLU A 94 -12.66 2.19 18.69
N THR A 95 -13.73 1.60 19.24
CA THR A 95 -14.02 0.16 19.12
C THR A 95 -14.22 -0.23 17.66
N THR A 96 -15.00 0.55 16.93
CA THR A 96 -15.27 0.34 15.51
C THR A 96 -14.00 0.46 14.68
N LEU A 97 -13.20 1.50 14.93
CA LEU A 97 -11.94 1.73 14.21
C LEU A 97 -10.92 0.63 14.48
N ARG A 98 -10.84 0.13 15.72
CA ARG A 98 -9.96 -0.99 16.08
C ARG A 98 -10.34 -2.28 15.37
N ALA A 99 -11.64 -2.57 15.22
CA ALA A 99 -12.11 -3.72 14.46
C ALA A 99 -11.69 -3.63 12.98
N HIS A 100 -11.88 -2.47 12.33
CA HIS A 100 -11.42 -2.25 10.95
C HIS A 100 -9.91 -2.35 10.79
N TYR A 101 -9.16 -1.88 11.78
CA TYR A 101 -7.70 -2.02 11.79
C TYR A 101 -7.27 -3.50 11.85
N GLN A 102 -7.91 -4.30 12.70
CA GLN A 102 -7.66 -5.74 12.81
C GLN A 102 -8.01 -6.48 11.51
N ASP A 103 -9.14 -6.13 10.87
CA ASP A 103 -9.51 -6.68 9.57
C ASP A 103 -8.43 -6.39 8.51
N ALA A 104 -7.88 -5.17 8.51
CA ALA A 104 -6.79 -4.79 7.59
C ALA A 104 -5.48 -5.55 7.89
N GLN A 105 -5.12 -5.75 9.17
CA GLN A 105 -3.96 -6.56 9.54
C GLN A 105 -4.11 -8.01 9.07
N GLN A 106 -5.29 -8.60 9.24
CA GLN A 106 -5.56 -9.96 8.80
C GLN A 106 -5.50 -10.09 7.27
N ALA A 107 -6.00 -9.10 6.53
CA ALA A 107 -5.90 -9.04 5.07
C ALA A 107 -4.43 -9.02 4.60
N ILE A 108 -3.60 -8.18 5.23
CA ILE A 108 -2.16 -8.10 4.94
C ILE A 108 -1.47 -9.44 5.24
N HIS A 109 -1.76 -10.06 6.38
CA HIS A 109 -1.19 -11.36 6.75
C HIS A 109 -1.60 -12.46 5.74
N THR A 110 -2.86 -12.47 5.31
CA THR A 110 -3.35 -13.45 4.32
C THR A 110 -2.61 -13.33 2.98
N ILE A 111 -2.36 -12.10 2.51
CA ILE A 111 -1.52 -11.87 1.33
C ILE A 111 -0.08 -12.34 1.57
N ALA A 112 0.51 -12.01 2.74
CA ALA A 112 1.87 -12.41 3.06
C ALA A 112 2.05 -13.94 3.01
N VAL A 113 1.09 -14.69 3.56
CA VAL A 113 1.08 -16.16 3.50
C VAL A 113 1.01 -16.65 2.06
N GLU A 114 0.08 -16.11 1.26
CA GLU A 114 -0.13 -16.50 -0.14
C GLU A 114 1.14 -16.32 -1.00
N ILE A 115 1.82 -15.17 -0.87
CA ILE A 115 2.99 -14.86 -1.72
C ILE A 115 4.29 -15.50 -1.23
N THR A 116 4.34 -15.99 0.01
CA THR A 116 5.59 -16.49 0.64
C THR A 116 6.29 -17.57 -0.19
N PRO A 117 5.61 -18.60 -0.73
CA PRO A 117 6.28 -19.64 -1.53
C PRO A 117 6.97 -19.08 -2.77
N THR A 118 6.29 -18.18 -3.49
CA THR A 118 6.83 -17.50 -4.68
C THR A 118 8.02 -16.60 -4.32
N THR A 119 7.91 -15.83 -3.23
CA THR A 119 9.03 -15.00 -2.76
C THR A 119 10.22 -15.85 -2.33
N ALA A 120 9.99 -16.94 -1.59
CA ALA A 120 11.06 -17.84 -1.17
C ALA A 120 11.77 -18.50 -2.37
N GLN A 121 11.02 -18.88 -3.40
CA GLN A 121 11.61 -19.41 -4.63
C GLN A 121 12.45 -18.34 -5.34
N LEU A 122 11.92 -17.13 -5.54
CA LEU A 122 12.67 -16.05 -6.18
C LEU A 122 13.97 -15.74 -5.43
N LEU A 123 13.92 -15.62 -4.10
CA LEU A 123 15.10 -15.31 -3.28
C LEU A 123 16.12 -16.46 -3.26
N ARG A 124 15.67 -17.72 -3.40
CA ARG A 124 16.55 -18.89 -3.53
C ARG A 124 17.25 -18.95 -4.88
N ASP A 125 16.57 -18.50 -5.93
CA ASP A 125 17.05 -18.50 -7.32
C ASP A 125 18.08 -17.38 -7.59
N LEU A 126 18.36 -16.52 -6.61
CA LEU A 126 19.38 -15.47 -6.75
C LEU A 126 20.78 -16.07 -6.78
N ASP A 127 21.61 -15.59 -7.70
CA ASP A 127 23.05 -15.84 -7.64
C ASP A 127 23.75 -14.89 -6.65
N ASP A 128 25.06 -15.10 -6.44
CA ASP A 128 25.82 -14.32 -5.46
C ASP A 128 25.99 -12.85 -5.86
N GLU A 129 26.01 -12.55 -7.17
CA GLU A 129 26.09 -11.18 -7.70
C GLU A 129 24.79 -10.44 -7.43
N GLN A 130 23.65 -11.06 -7.74
CA GLN A 130 22.31 -10.53 -7.43
C GLN A 130 22.09 -10.29 -5.93
N VAL A 131 22.62 -11.16 -5.06
CA VAL A 131 22.55 -10.95 -3.60
C VAL A 131 23.42 -9.76 -3.18
N HIS A 132 24.59 -9.58 -3.79
CA HIS A 132 25.44 -8.43 -3.52
C HIS A 132 24.77 -7.12 -3.94
N GLU A 133 24.28 -7.03 -5.18
CA GLU A 133 23.57 -5.87 -5.73
C GLU A 133 22.34 -5.50 -4.89
N LEU A 134 21.55 -6.50 -4.47
CA LEU A 134 20.41 -6.28 -3.57
C LEU A 134 20.83 -5.63 -2.27
N ASN A 135 21.93 -6.08 -1.66
CA ASN A 135 22.42 -5.48 -0.42
C ASN A 135 22.92 -4.04 -0.63
N GLU A 136 23.57 -3.75 -1.75
CA GLU A 136 23.97 -2.38 -2.10
C GLU A 136 22.74 -1.47 -2.31
N ALA A 137 21.73 -1.92 -3.05
CA ALA A 137 20.49 -1.18 -3.25
C ALA A 137 19.73 -0.91 -1.92
N LEU A 138 19.72 -1.88 -1.00
CA LEU A 138 19.12 -1.72 0.33
C LEU A 138 19.88 -0.71 1.19
N GLU A 139 21.20 -0.64 1.05
CA GLU A 139 22.08 0.31 1.72
C GLU A 139 21.91 1.73 1.15
N ASP A 140 21.78 1.86 -0.16
CA ASP A 140 21.51 3.13 -0.83
C ASP A 140 20.14 3.70 -0.43
N ASP A 141 19.08 2.88 -0.48
CA ASP A 141 17.74 3.28 -0.04
C ASP A 141 17.70 3.62 1.47
N ARG A 142 18.56 3.01 2.30
CA ARG A 142 18.73 3.44 3.70
C ARG A 142 19.23 4.88 3.77
N ARG A 143 20.32 5.21 3.07
CA ARG A 143 20.92 6.56 3.11
C ARG A 143 19.94 7.62 2.61
N GLU A 144 19.26 7.36 1.49
CA GLU A 144 18.26 8.28 0.95
C GLU A 144 17.11 8.55 1.94
N ARG A 145 16.65 7.51 2.65
CA ARG A 145 15.58 7.67 3.66
C ARG A 145 16.06 8.40 4.90
N GLU A 146 17.29 8.18 5.34
CA GLU A 146 17.88 8.93 6.45
C GLU A 146 17.99 10.42 6.11
N GLU A 147 18.51 10.75 4.93
CA GLU A 147 18.57 12.12 4.41
C GLU A 147 17.20 12.78 4.35
N LYS A 148 16.20 12.05 3.84
CA LYS A 148 14.86 12.60 3.64
C LYS A 148 14.03 12.70 4.92
N TYR A 149 14.14 11.73 5.83
CA TYR A 149 13.19 11.58 6.94
C TYR A 149 13.80 11.73 8.33
N LEU A 150 15.12 11.63 8.49
CA LEU A 150 15.78 11.67 9.79
C LEU A 150 16.71 12.88 9.98
N GLN A 151 17.43 13.28 8.94
CA GLN A 151 18.32 14.44 8.98
C GLN A 151 17.59 15.79 9.14
N PRO A 152 16.38 16.02 8.60
CA PRO A 152 15.66 17.25 8.87
C PRO A 152 15.44 17.45 10.38
N PRO A 153 15.47 18.69 10.91
CA PRO A 153 15.20 18.94 12.32
C PRO A 153 13.86 18.35 12.77
N LEU A 154 13.77 17.88 14.02
CA LEU A 154 12.58 17.19 14.53
C LEU A 154 11.28 17.99 14.32
N GLU A 155 11.31 19.30 14.54
CA GLU A 155 10.15 20.17 14.30
C GLU A 155 9.71 20.18 12.82
N GLN A 156 10.65 20.14 11.88
CA GLN A 156 10.31 19.99 10.46
C GLN A 156 9.68 18.62 10.19
N GLN A 157 10.23 17.54 10.76
CA GLN A 157 9.64 16.19 10.61
C GLN A 157 8.20 16.13 11.13
N ILE A 158 7.93 16.78 12.26
CA ILE A 158 6.59 16.88 12.86
C ILE A 158 5.66 17.70 11.95
N GLY A 159 6.12 18.86 11.46
CA GLY A 159 5.36 19.71 10.55
C GLY A 159 4.96 18.98 9.27
N GLU A 160 5.91 18.31 8.62
CA GLU A 160 5.64 17.52 7.41
C GLU A 160 4.71 16.32 7.67
N ARG A 161 4.80 15.70 8.85
CA ARG A 161 3.89 14.64 9.28
C ARG A 161 2.46 15.17 9.45
N ALA A 162 2.30 16.32 10.10
CA ALA A 162 1.01 16.99 10.26
C ALA A 162 0.41 17.36 8.90
N GLU A 163 1.23 17.90 7.99
CA GLU A 163 0.78 18.30 6.66
C GLU A 163 0.29 17.12 5.82
N ARG A 164 1.07 16.02 5.75
CA ARG A 164 0.64 14.80 5.04
C ARG A 164 -0.65 14.22 5.60
N MET A 165 -0.86 14.32 6.92
CA MET A 165 -2.10 13.88 7.55
C MET A 165 -3.26 14.82 7.20
N ARG A 166 -3.04 16.14 7.23
CA ARG A 166 -4.03 17.15 6.80
C ARG A 166 -4.49 16.89 5.37
N GLU A 167 -3.57 16.73 4.43
CA GLU A 167 -3.89 16.42 3.02
C GLU A 167 -4.71 15.14 2.89
N ARG A 168 -4.36 14.09 3.65
CA ARG A 168 -5.11 12.82 3.67
C ARG A 168 -6.53 13.02 4.21
N VAL A 169 -6.69 13.77 5.29
CA VAL A 169 -8.01 14.10 5.84
C VAL A 169 -8.81 14.89 4.82
N GLU A 170 -8.20 15.84 4.11
CA GLU A 170 -8.89 16.64 3.10
C GLU A 170 -9.34 15.84 1.89
N GLN A 171 -8.54 14.88 1.46
CA GLN A 171 -8.93 13.94 0.41
C GLN A 171 -10.19 13.15 0.82
N TRP A 172 -10.23 12.65 2.05
CA TRP A 172 -11.25 11.72 2.53
C TRP A 172 -12.50 12.38 3.11
N MET A 173 -12.36 13.54 3.76
CA MET A 173 -13.43 14.23 4.51
C MET A 173 -13.73 15.63 3.96
N GLY A 174 -12.95 16.14 3.01
CA GLY A 174 -13.07 17.53 2.53
C GLY A 174 -12.30 18.52 3.41
N SER A 175 -12.41 19.82 3.11
CA SER A 175 -11.62 20.87 3.77
C SER A 175 -11.63 20.78 5.29
N THR A 176 -10.45 20.88 5.92
CA THR A 176 -10.31 20.83 7.38
C THR A 176 -10.74 22.13 8.04
N ASN A 177 -11.36 22.04 9.23
CA ASN A 177 -11.62 23.19 10.09
C ASN A 177 -10.46 23.44 11.08
N GLU A 178 -10.50 24.53 11.84
CA GLU A 178 -9.41 24.90 12.74
C GLU A 178 -9.19 23.88 13.86
N ALA A 179 -10.27 23.35 14.44
CA ALA A 179 -10.15 22.32 15.48
C ALA A 179 -9.49 21.04 14.95
N GLN A 180 -9.83 20.62 13.74
CA GLN A 180 -9.20 19.47 13.07
C GLN A 180 -7.72 19.70 12.81
N ARG A 181 -7.33 20.89 12.31
CA ARG A 181 -5.92 21.24 12.10
C ARG A 181 -5.11 21.21 13.40
N GLN A 182 -5.65 21.79 14.46
CA GLN A 182 -5.00 21.76 15.79
C GLN A 182 -4.88 20.33 16.32
N ARG A 183 -5.91 19.49 16.14
CA ARG A 183 -5.88 18.09 16.57
C ARG A 183 -4.84 17.25 15.81
N ILE A 184 -4.69 17.50 14.51
CA ILE A 184 -3.65 16.86 13.67
C ILE A 184 -2.25 17.29 14.11
N LEU A 185 -2.05 18.58 14.40
CA LEU A 185 -0.77 19.08 14.88
C LEU A 185 -0.40 18.46 16.24
N GLN A 186 -1.35 18.39 17.18
CA GLN A 186 -1.17 17.72 18.46
C GLN A 186 -0.78 16.24 18.29
N TRP A 187 -1.51 15.51 17.44
CA TRP A 187 -1.16 14.12 17.10
C TRP A 187 0.27 14.01 16.57
N ALA A 188 0.66 14.88 15.64
CA ALA A 188 1.99 14.84 15.06
C ALA A 188 3.09 15.07 16.10
N HIS A 189 2.88 16.00 17.05
CA HIS A 189 3.79 16.23 18.18
C HIS A 189 3.86 15.02 19.12
N THR A 190 2.74 14.38 19.45
CA THR A 190 2.71 13.19 20.34
C THR A 190 3.57 12.04 19.81
N LEU A 191 3.71 11.93 18.49
CA LEU A 191 4.53 10.89 17.86
C LEU A 191 6.04 11.16 17.92
N GLY A 192 6.48 12.40 18.18
CA GLY A 192 7.89 12.75 18.37
C GLY A 192 8.83 12.17 17.30
N GLU A 193 9.91 11.53 17.76
CA GLU A 193 10.98 10.91 16.94
C GLU A 193 10.58 9.62 16.20
N GLN A 194 9.29 9.43 15.86
CA GLN A 194 8.78 8.23 15.18
C GLN A 194 9.65 7.77 13.98
N ASN A 195 10.16 8.70 13.18
CA ASN A 195 10.98 8.38 12.01
C ASN A 195 12.27 7.64 12.39
N ARG A 196 12.90 8.00 13.53
CA ARG A 196 14.10 7.34 14.06
C ARG A 196 13.82 5.88 14.38
N PHE A 197 12.74 5.61 15.11
CA PHE A 197 12.35 4.24 15.48
C PHE A 197 11.98 3.41 14.25
N TRP A 198 11.22 4.00 13.32
CA TRP A 198 10.83 3.34 12.08
C TRP A 198 12.03 2.96 11.20
N LEU A 199 12.99 3.87 11.02
CA LEU A 199 14.19 3.61 10.22
C LEU A 199 15.09 2.57 10.89
N ALA A 200 15.32 2.67 12.20
CA ALA A 200 16.10 1.67 12.94
C ALA A 200 15.49 0.26 12.82
N ASN A 201 14.16 0.16 12.90
CA ASN A 201 13.45 -1.11 12.69
C ASN A 201 13.60 -1.64 11.26
N ARG A 202 13.59 -0.75 10.27
CA ARG A 202 13.79 -1.13 8.87
C ARG A 202 15.19 -1.69 8.64
N VAL A 203 16.22 -1.08 9.24
CA VAL A 203 17.60 -1.60 9.19
C VAL A 203 17.69 -2.99 9.80
N GLN A 204 17.03 -3.23 10.94
CA GLN A 204 16.96 -4.56 11.55
C GLN A 204 16.34 -5.61 10.61
N TRP A 205 15.24 -5.25 9.94
CA TRP A 205 14.59 -6.13 8.97
C TRP A 205 15.49 -6.41 7.75
N GLN A 206 16.15 -5.38 7.21
CA GLN A 206 17.08 -5.52 6.08
C GLN A 206 18.26 -6.43 6.44
N GLN A 207 18.88 -6.26 7.61
CA GLN A 207 19.96 -7.14 8.07
C GLN A 207 19.49 -8.60 8.21
N THR A 208 18.26 -8.79 8.69
CA THR A 208 17.67 -10.13 8.81
C THR A 208 17.47 -10.77 7.43
N LEU A 209 17.02 -9.99 6.44
CA LEU A 209 16.93 -10.44 5.05
C LEU A 209 18.31 -10.79 4.48
N SER A 210 19.31 -9.90 4.61
CA SER A 210 20.67 -10.13 4.12
C SER A 210 21.28 -11.40 4.70
N ASN A 211 21.11 -11.63 6.01
CA ASN A 211 21.58 -12.86 6.67
C ASN A 211 20.82 -14.10 6.18
N ALA A 212 19.52 -14.00 5.91
CA ALA A 212 18.76 -15.12 5.35
C ALA A 212 19.27 -15.50 3.94
N LEU A 213 19.69 -14.51 3.14
CA LEU A 213 20.18 -14.70 1.78
C LEU A 213 21.58 -15.34 1.71
N THR A 214 22.44 -15.11 2.72
CA THR A 214 23.72 -15.84 2.81
C THR A 214 23.53 -17.34 3.03
N GLU A 215 22.38 -17.74 3.60
CA GLU A 215 22.00 -19.13 3.87
C GLU A 215 20.84 -19.60 2.97
N ARG A 216 20.70 -19.05 1.75
CA ARG A 216 19.54 -19.29 0.88
C ARG A 216 19.39 -20.71 0.37
N HIS A 217 20.49 -21.46 0.32
CA HIS A 217 20.52 -22.86 -0.09
C HIS A 217 20.47 -23.83 1.10
N GLU A 218 20.51 -23.32 2.33
CA GLU A 218 20.47 -24.15 3.54
C GLU A 218 19.04 -24.58 3.89
N ALA A 219 18.94 -25.69 4.63
CA ALA A 219 17.68 -26.13 5.19
C ALA A 219 17.01 -25.01 6.02
N GLY A 220 15.69 -24.91 5.93
CA GLY A 220 14.92 -23.91 6.67
C GLY A 220 14.86 -22.52 6.04
N PHE A 221 15.40 -22.30 4.83
CA PHE A 221 15.33 -21.00 4.16
C PHE A 221 13.89 -20.49 3.97
N GLU A 222 12.97 -21.36 3.53
CA GLU A 222 11.55 -21.01 3.40
C GLU A 222 10.95 -20.53 4.72
N LYS A 223 11.35 -21.13 5.85
CA LYS A 223 10.90 -20.69 7.17
C LYS A 223 11.46 -19.31 7.54
N ARG A 224 12.73 -19.03 7.20
CA ARG A 224 13.34 -17.71 7.38
C ARG A 224 12.59 -16.63 6.58
N VAL A 225 12.25 -16.93 5.31
CA VAL A 225 11.45 -16.05 4.46
C VAL A 225 10.03 -15.87 5.01
N ALA A 226 9.40 -16.95 5.49
CA ALA A 226 8.09 -16.89 6.13
C ALA A 226 8.11 -15.96 7.36
N THR A 227 9.13 -16.03 8.22
CA THR A 227 9.29 -15.09 9.35
C THR A 227 9.41 -13.64 8.87
N LEU A 228 10.22 -13.38 7.83
CA LEU A 228 10.40 -12.04 7.27
C LEU A 228 9.10 -11.40 6.74
N LEU A 229 8.18 -12.20 6.21
CA LEU A 229 6.95 -11.72 5.58
C LEU A 229 5.72 -11.80 6.50
N GLN A 230 5.59 -12.88 7.26
CA GLN A 230 4.37 -13.25 8.00
C GLN A 230 4.45 -12.89 9.48
N ASP A 231 5.65 -12.91 10.07
CA ASP A 231 5.89 -12.65 11.50
C ASP A 231 6.85 -11.47 11.68
N ARG A 232 6.50 -10.35 11.02
CA ARG A 232 7.32 -9.13 11.02
C ARG A 232 7.46 -8.54 12.42
N GLU A 233 6.46 -8.75 13.28
CA GLU A 233 6.46 -8.24 14.64
C GLU A 233 7.53 -8.90 15.50
N SER A 234 7.84 -10.18 15.32
CA SER A 234 8.91 -10.83 16.08
C SER A 234 10.30 -10.25 15.76
N LEU A 235 10.44 -9.62 14.60
CA LEU A 235 11.67 -8.96 14.14
C LEU A 235 11.79 -7.50 14.61
N TRP A 236 10.79 -6.97 15.32
CA TRP A 236 10.83 -5.57 15.74
C TRP A 236 11.89 -5.29 16.80
N THR A 237 12.57 -4.16 16.65
CA THR A 237 13.41 -3.65 17.73
C THR A 237 12.55 -3.32 18.96
N PRO A 238 13.07 -3.45 20.19
CA PRO A 238 12.30 -3.15 21.40
C PRO A 238 11.74 -1.73 21.40
N ASP A 239 12.54 -0.75 20.96
CA ASP A 239 12.13 0.65 20.87
C ASP A 239 11.00 0.85 19.86
N TYR A 240 11.08 0.20 18.69
CA TYR A 240 10.03 0.30 17.69
C TYR A 240 8.74 -0.38 18.13
N ARG A 241 8.80 -1.54 18.79
CA ARG A 241 7.60 -2.19 19.35
C ARG A 241 6.87 -1.26 20.32
N ALA A 242 7.60 -0.60 21.22
CA ALA A 242 7.02 0.36 22.16
C ALA A 242 6.46 1.61 21.45
N ALA A 243 7.17 2.12 20.45
CA ALA A 243 6.73 3.27 19.66
C ALA A 243 5.52 2.96 18.77
N PHE A 244 5.44 1.74 18.23
CA PHE A 244 4.37 1.29 17.34
C PHE A 244 3.03 1.22 18.09
N ALA A 245 3.00 0.58 19.27
CA ALA A 245 1.78 0.50 20.08
C ALA A 245 1.20 1.90 20.41
N ARG A 246 2.07 2.87 20.72
CA ARG A 246 1.66 4.27 20.93
C ARG A 246 1.18 4.93 19.64
N THR A 247 1.86 4.68 18.52
CA THR A 247 1.49 5.20 17.20
C THR A 247 0.13 4.70 16.74
N GLU A 248 -0.11 3.40 16.91
CA GLU A 248 -1.36 2.73 16.57
C GLU A 248 -2.52 3.36 17.34
N GLN A 249 -2.42 3.45 18.66
CA GLN A 249 -3.44 4.08 19.49
C GLN A 249 -3.67 5.54 19.07
N ALA A 250 -2.60 6.33 18.92
CA ALA A 250 -2.70 7.73 18.54
C ALA A 250 -3.38 7.93 17.18
N ALA A 251 -3.19 6.99 16.24
CA ALA A 251 -3.87 7.02 14.94
C ALA A 251 -5.36 6.72 15.06
N ILE A 252 -5.75 5.71 15.86
CA ILE A 252 -7.16 5.40 16.12
C ILE A 252 -7.85 6.60 16.81
N ASP A 253 -7.23 7.15 17.84
CA ASP A 253 -7.74 8.32 18.57
C ASP A 253 -7.90 9.52 17.64
N LEU A 254 -6.90 9.78 16.78
CA LEU A 254 -6.97 10.86 15.80
C LEU A 254 -8.17 10.70 14.88
N VAL A 255 -8.39 9.52 14.29
CA VAL A 255 -9.51 9.31 13.35
C VAL A 255 -10.86 9.45 14.06
N SER A 256 -10.98 8.92 15.28
CA SER A 256 -12.18 9.08 16.11
C SER A 256 -12.46 10.56 16.40
N ASP A 257 -11.45 11.32 16.83
CA ASP A 257 -11.59 12.74 17.14
C ASP A 257 -11.90 13.58 15.90
N LEU A 258 -11.27 13.31 14.76
CA LEU A 258 -11.54 14.00 13.50
C LEU A 258 -12.96 13.74 13.01
N TYR A 259 -13.47 12.52 13.21
CA TYR A 259 -14.87 12.20 12.92
C TYR A 259 -15.82 12.94 13.87
N ALA A 260 -15.54 12.98 15.17
CA ALA A 260 -16.33 13.72 16.14
C ALA A 260 -16.36 15.23 15.84
N LEU A 261 -15.24 15.80 15.42
CA LEU A 261 -15.08 17.19 15.00
C LEU A 261 -15.65 17.50 13.61
N SER A 262 -16.14 16.48 12.89
CA SER A 262 -16.66 16.64 11.54
C SER A 262 -18.10 17.11 11.50
N ASP A 263 -18.42 17.95 10.53
CA ASP A 263 -19.79 18.37 10.23
C ASP A 263 -20.50 17.38 9.28
N ALA A 264 -21.78 17.67 9.01
CA ALA A 264 -22.60 16.83 8.14
C ALA A 264 -22.09 16.79 6.69
N ASP A 265 -21.41 17.83 6.20
CA ASP A 265 -20.92 17.91 4.83
C ASP A 265 -19.68 17.03 4.67
N GLN A 266 -18.76 17.11 5.64
CA GLN A 266 -17.58 16.25 5.70
C GLN A 266 -17.95 14.76 5.81
N ARG A 267 -18.97 14.42 6.61
CA ARG A 267 -19.47 13.04 6.71
C ARG A 267 -20.08 12.55 5.40
N ARG A 268 -20.82 13.40 4.69
CA ARG A 268 -21.34 13.07 3.34
C ARG A 268 -20.21 12.88 2.33
N HIS A 269 -19.18 13.71 2.38
CA HIS A 269 -17.98 13.55 1.54
C HIS A 269 -17.26 12.24 1.82
N LEU A 270 -17.07 11.87 3.10
CA LEU A 270 -16.48 10.58 3.49
C LEU A 270 -17.28 9.39 2.95
N VAL A 271 -18.61 9.41 3.06
CA VAL A 271 -19.47 8.38 2.47
C VAL A 271 -19.28 8.30 0.96
N ALA A 272 -19.23 9.44 0.27
CA ALA A 272 -19.03 9.50 -1.18
C ALA A 272 -17.65 8.99 -1.61
N GLN A 273 -16.58 9.29 -0.86
CA GLN A 273 -15.24 8.76 -1.11
C GLN A 273 -15.19 7.23 -0.95
N LEU A 274 -15.80 6.71 0.13
CA LEU A 274 -15.93 5.26 0.31
C LEU A 274 -16.74 4.61 -0.82
N GLU A 275 -17.75 5.31 -1.35
CA GLU A 275 -18.57 4.81 -2.45
C GLU A 275 -17.81 4.80 -3.77
N GLY A 276 -17.03 5.85 -4.02
CA GLY A 276 -16.07 5.90 -5.13
C GLY A 276 -15.08 4.76 -5.05
N LEU A 277 -14.42 4.56 -3.90
CA LEU A 277 -13.47 3.47 -3.69
C LEU A 277 -14.12 2.10 -3.93
N ARG A 278 -15.31 1.86 -3.36
CA ARG A 278 -16.04 0.60 -3.55
C ARG A 278 -16.36 0.36 -5.03
N LYS A 279 -16.84 1.39 -5.74
CA LYS A 279 -17.14 1.32 -7.17
C LYS A 279 -15.89 0.99 -7.97
N ASP A 280 -14.79 1.71 -7.72
CA ASP A 280 -13.52 1.50 -8.39
C ASP A 280 -13.01 0.07 -8.17
N LEU A 281 -13.04 -0.43 -6.93
CA LEU A 281 -12.60 -1.80 -6.60
C LEU A 281 -13.52 -2.86 -7.22
N SER A 282 -14.83 -2.63 -7.24
CA SER A 282 -15.80 -3.55 -7.86
C SER A 282 -15.68 -3.61 -9.39
N SER A 283 -15.05 -2.60 -10.00
CA SER A 283 -14.79 -2.54 -11.45
C SER A 283 -13.49 -3.22 -11.86
N LEU A 284 -12.72 -3.76 -10.91
CA LEU A 284 -11.49 -4.47 -11.21
C LEU A 284 -11.80 -5.84 -11.84
N ASP A 285 -11.32 -6.05 -13.05
CA ASP A 285 -11.51 -7.33 -13.74
C ASP A 285 -10.45 -8.33 -13.28
N CYS A 286 -10.90 -9.52 -12.86
CA CYS A 286 -9.98 -10.61 -12.56
C CYS A 286 -9.24 -11.05 -13.82
N LEU A 287 -7.93 -11.28 -13.69
CA LEU A 287 -7.17 -11.87 -14.78
C LEU A 287 -7.70 -13.28 -15.08
N PRO A 288 -7.80 -13.66 -16.36
CA PRO A 288 -8.09 -15.04 -16.72
C PRO A 288 -6.96 -15.94 -16.18
N GLU A 289 -7.33 -17.12 -15.68
CA GLU A 289 -6.31 -18.08 -15.24
C GLU A 289 -5.33 -18.37 -16.38
N PRO A 290 -4.04 -18.57 -16.07
CA PRO A 290 -3.15 -19.22 -17.01
C PRO A 290 -3.80 -20.54 -17.46
N ARG A 291 -3.92 -20.76 -18.77
CA ARG A 291 -4.29 -22.07 -19.31
C ARG A 291 -3.08 -22.99 -19.30
#